data_AF-A0A174FSW3-F1
#
_entry.id   AF-A0A174FSW3-F1
#
_cell.length_a   1.000
_cell.length_b   1.000
_cell.length_c   1.000
_cell.angle_alpha   90.00
_cell.angle_beta   90.00
_cell.angle_gamma   90.00
#
_symmetry.space_group_name_H-M   'P 1'
#
loop_
_entity.id
_entity.type
_entity.pdbx_description
1 polymer ?
#
loop_
_entity_poly.entity_id
_entity_poly.type
_entity_poly.pdbx_seq_one_letter_code
_entity_poly.pdbx_strand_id
1 'polypeptide(L)'
;MNNDPRGTIVRQGNALRIDNAFVEDSSCINNSNGTILISYSMPEAGQMVSIQTLQLNINRNTVIINSFGQSVGLCRIQPGMWINAIFSSRMTRSIPPQSNAFMIVVRSRIQETSVTTDRIADVDACNGFIYTGNRGDINSQIRFSVPNTTPITDRAGRPISIHSLRPGQMVRITHANFMTASIPPQTTAYRIQLI
;
A
#
# COMPACT_ATOMS: atom_id res chain seq x y z
N MET A 1 4.84 -18.22 15.85
CA MET A 1 5.82 -17.14 16.12
C MET A 1 5.37 -15.94 15.32
N ASN A 2 4.89 -14.88 15.98
CA ASN A 2 4.55 -13.63 15.29
C ASN A 2 5.87 -12.96 14.90
N ASN A 3 6.32 -13.15 13.67
CA ASN A 3 7.43 -12.38 13.13
C ASN A 3 6.92 -10.96 12.89
N ASP A 4 7.16 -10.06 13.84
CA ASP A 4 6.93 -8.63 13.65
C ASP A 4 7.71 -8.16 12.42
N PRO A 5 7.06 -7.58 11.39
CA PRO A 5 7.72 -7.20 10.15
C PRO A 5 8.52 -5.89 10.24
N ARG A 6 8.57 -5.24 11.41
CA ARG A 6 9.37 -4.03 11.64
C ARG A 6 10.85 -4.26 11.32
N GLY A 7 11.43 -3.37 10.53
CA GLY A 7 12.87 -3.42 10.23
C GLY A 7 13.72 -2.75 11.29
N THR A 8 15.04 -2.87 11.11
CA THR A 8 16.05 -2.26 11.97
C THR A 8 16.68 -1.04 11.30
N ILE A 9 17.22 -0.12 12.10
CA ILE A 9 17.95 1.04 11.57
C ILE A 9 19.35 0.60 11.11
N VAL A 10 19.71 0.97 9.88
CA VAL A 10 21.04 0.75 9.29
C VAL A 10 21.71 2.10 9.06
N ARG A 11 22.98 2.22 9.46
CA ARG A 11 23.78 3.43 9.23
C ARG A 11 24.41 3.43 7.84
N GLN A 12 24.29 4.55 7.13
CA GLN A 12 24.91 4.81 5.82
C GLN A 12 25.60 6.19 5.86
N GLY A 13 26.84 6.21 6.37
CA GLY A 13 27.59 7.45 6.59
C GLY A 13 26.87 8.39 7.58
N ASN A 14 26.52 9.59 7.11
CA ASN A 14 25.82 10.63 7.88
C ASN A 14 24.29 10.49 7.86
N ALA A 15 23.78 9.47 7.15
CA ALA A 15 22.36 9.14 7.11
C ALA A 15 22.11 7.81 7.81
N LEU A 16 20.88 7.66 8.27
CA LEU A 16 20.32 6.43 8.77
C LEU A 16 19.19 6.03 7.81
N ARG A 17 19.07 4.73 7.58
CA ARG A 17 18.02 4.14 6.76
C ARG A 17 17.24 3.15 7.62
N ILE A 18 15.93 3.14 7.42
CA ILE A 18 15.07 2.06 7.90
C ILE A 18 14.14 1.62 6.78
N ASP A 19 14.01 0.31 6.64
CA ASP A 19 12.97 -0.32 5.83
C ASP A 19 11.91 -0.90 6.76
N ASN A 20 10.63 -0.88 6.36
CA ASN A 20 9.50 -1.35 7.17
C ASN A 20 9.42 -0.71 8.56
N ALA A 21 9.42 0.62 8.65
CA ALA A 21 9.00 1.31 9.86
C ALA A 21 7.47 1.39 9.90
N PHE A 22 6.86 1.13 11.04
CA PHE A 22 5.42 1.25 11.23
C PHE A 22 5.09 2.68 11.68
N VAL A 23 4.06 3.30 11.09
CA VAL A 23 3.60 4.63 11.49
C VAL A 23 2.64 4.48 12.67
N GLU A 24 3.11 4.87 13.86
CA GLU A 24 2.31 4.89 15.09
C GLU A 24 1.41 6.12 15.14
N ASP A 25 1.92 7.28 14.71
CA ASP A 25 1.16 8.54 14.66
C ASP A 25 1.67 9.46 13.54
N SER A 26 0.83 10.40 13.11
CA SER A 26 1.16 11.40 12.10
C SER A 26 0.51 12.74 12.42
N SER A 27 1.30 13.80 12.51
CA SER A 27 0.82 15.17 12.65
C SER A 27 1.23 15.97 11.42
N CYS A 28 0.25 16.45 10.66
CA CYS A 28 0.49 17.29 9.51
C CYS A 28 -0.02 18.71 9.75
N ILE A 29 0.83 19.71 9.51
CA ILE A 29 0.43 21.12 9.45
C ILE A 29 -0.03 21.44 8.02
N ASN A 30 0.67 20.88 7.04
CA ASN A 30 0.32 20.88 5.63
C ASN A 30 0.98 19.69 4.92
N ASN A 31 0.82 19.58 3.61
CA ASN A 31 1.36 18.47 2.81
C ASN A 31 2.90 18.37 2.78
N SER A 32 3.63 19.34 3.33
CA SER A 32 5.10 19.37 3.32
C SER A 32 5.73 19.62 4.69
N ASN A 33 4.94 19.82 5.76
CA ASN A 33 5.47 20.15 7.09
C ASN A 33 4.67 19.45 8.17
N GLY A 34 5.40 18.83 9.10
CA GLY A 34 4.82 18.13 10.24
C GLY A 34 5.79 17.06 10.76
N THR A 35 5.24 16.07 11.44
CA THR A 35 5.99 14.99 12.05
C THR A 35 5.28 13.66 11.86
N ILE A 36 6.05 12.59 11.84
CA ILE A 36 5.51 11.23 11.96
C ILE A 36 6.24 10.51 13.08
N LEU A 37 5.49 9.79 13.91
CA LEU A 37 6.04 8.89 14.90
C LEU A 37 6.10 7.50 14.28
N ILE A 38 7.30 6.94 14.19
CA ILE A 38 7.49 5.59 13.69
C ILE A 38 7.98 4.65 14.78
N SER A 39 7.69 3.36 14.63
CA SER A 39 8.27 2.30 15.42
C SER A 39 9.07 1.31 14.58
N TYR A 40 10.09 0.74 15.20
CA TYR A 40 11.07 -0.13 14.55
C TYR A 40 11.64 -1.15 15.52
N SER A 41 12.21 -2.22 14.97
CA SER A 41 12.84 -3.26 15.75
C SER A 41 14.28 -2.88 16.09
N MET A 42 14.65 -3.05 17.35
CA MET A 42 16.02 -2.90 17.84
C MET A 42 16.48 -4.23 18.42
N PRO A 43 17.49 -4.88 17.82
CA PRO A 43 18.10 -6.07 18.41
C PRO A 43 18.76 -5.73 19.74
N GLU A 44 18.51 -6.55 20.75
CA GLU A 44 19.11 -6.48 22.08
C GLU A 44 20.04 -7.68 22.33
N ALA A 45 20.67 -7.71 23.50
CA ALA A 45 21.47 -8.84 23.93
C ALA A 45 20.60 -10.11 24.05
N GLY A 46 21.18 -11.27 23.71
CA GLY A 46 20.52 -12.56 23.94
C GLY A 46 19.37 -12.88 22.97
N GLN A 47 19.43 -12.39 21.72
CA GLN A 47 18.40 -12.61 20.68
C GLN A 47 17.03 -11.98 20.98
N MET A 48 16.94 -11.10 21.98
CA MET A 48 15.74 -10.31 22.24
C MET A 48 15.63 -9.18 21.21
N VAL A 49 14.40 -8.82 20.85
CA VAL A 49 14.10 -7.69 19.97
C VAL A 49 13.10 -6.81 20.70
N SER A 50 13.44 -5.53 20.88
CA SER A 50 12.51 -4.54 21.40
C SER A 50 11.97 -3.66 20.28
N ILE A 51 10.77 -3.10 20.50
CA ILE A 51 10.16 -2.13 19.60
C ILE A 51 10.46 -0.75 20.17
N GLN A 52 11.18 0.05 19.39
CA GLN A 52 11.54 1.41 19.76
C GLN A 52 10.84 2.41 18.87
N THR A 53 10.65 3.63 19.36
CA THR A 53 10.01 4.72 18.62
C THR A 53 10.99 5.83 18.26
N LEU A 54 10.71 6.50 17.14
CA LEU A 54 11.48 7.62 16.61
C LEU A 54 10.52 8.60 15.94
N GLN A 55 10.62 9.87 16.29
CA GLN A 55 9.90 10.91 15.56
C GLN A 55 10.74 11.41 14.38
N LEU A 56 10.15 11.39 13.18
CA LEU A 56 10.74 11.99 12.00
C LEU A 56 10.11 13.36 11.76
N ASN A 57 10.95 14.38 11.72
CA ASN A 57 10.58 15.75 11.41
C ASN A 57 10.62 15.94 9.89
N ILE A 58 9.51 16.42 9.33
CA ILE A 58 9.28 16.53 7.90
C ILE A 58 9.12 18.01 7.55
N ASN A 59 9.86 18.43 6.54
CA ASN A 59 9.82 19.80 6.03
C ASN A 59 9.86 19.78 4.49
N ARG A 60 9.89 20.97 3.87
CA ARG A 60 9.87 21.14 2.41
C ARG A 60 11.01 20.44 1.67
N ASN A 61 12.11 20.10 2.35
CA ASN A 61 13.25 19.39 1.77
C ASN A 61 13.13 17.86 1.89
N THR A 62 12.10 17.36 2.58
CA THR A 62 11.83 15.92 2.67
C THR A 62 11.11 15.45 1.41
N VAL A 63 11.70 14.49 0.71
CA VAL A 63 11.06 13.83 -0.44
C VAL A 63 10.09 12.77 0.07
N ILE A 64 8.81 12.86 -0.28
CA ILE A 64 7.80 11.85 0.08
C ILE A 64 7.20 11.28 -1.20
N ILE A 65 7.38 9.97 -1.39
CA ILE A 65 6.89 9.25 -2.57
C ILE A 65 6.21 7.96 -2.17
N ASN A 66 5.38 7.40 -3.05
CA ASN A 66 4.88 6.03 -2.92
C ASN A 66 5.86 5.03 -3.56
N SER A 67 5.52 3.74 -3.48
CA SER A 67 6.32 2.66 -4.09
C SER A 67 6.42 2.72 -5.62
N PHE A 68 5.64 3.57 -6.29
CA PHE A 68 5.70 3.82 -7.73
C PHE A 68 6.51 5.08 -8.10
N GLY A 69 7.15 5.73 -7.12
CA GLY A 69 7.92 6.97 -7.36
C GLY A 69 7.07 8.24 -7.46
N GLN A 70 5.76 8.16 -7.24
CA GLN A 70 4.87 9.31 -7.32
C GLN A 70 4.88 10.09 -6.02
N SER A 71 4.88 11.42 -6.09
CA SER A 71 4.84 12.31 -4.92
C SER A 71 3.58 12.09 -4.07
N VAL A 72 3.74 12.04 -2.75
CA VAL A 72 2.68 11.89 -1.76
C VAL A 72 2.76 13.05 -0.77
N GLY A 73 1.65 13.72 -0.50
CA GLY A 73 1.60 14.74 0.55
C GLY A 73 1.66 14.12 1.94
N LEU A 74 2.35 14.77 2.89
CA LEU A 74 2.46 14.32 4.28
C LEU A 74 1.11 13.99 4.91
N CYS A 75 0.08 14.81 4.69
CA CYS A 75 -1.25 14.58 5.27
C CYS A 75 -1.95 13.31 4.78
N ARG A 76 -1.37 12.59 3.80
CA ARG A 76 -1.85 11.27 3.36
C ARG A 76 -1.17 10.11 4.07
N ILE A 77 -0.10 10.35 4.83
CA ILE A 77 0.50 9.35 5.70
C ILE A 77 -0.39 9.28 6.96
N GLN A 78 -0.91 8.09 7.24
CA GLN A 78 -1.81 7.87 8.38
C GLN A 78 -1.23 6.82 9.31
N PRO A 79 -1.62 6.81 10.60
CA PRO A 79 -1.31 5.72 11.52
C PRO A 79 -1.72 4.37 10.92
N GLY A 80 -0.91 3.34 11.14
CA GLY A 80 -1.12 2.00 10.57
C GLY A 80 -0.51 1.76 9.19
N MET A 81 0.09 2.79 8.58
CA MET A 81 0.88 2.65 7.36
C MET A 81 2.29 2.12 7.64
N TRP A 82 2.92 1.59 6.61
CA TRP A 82 4.34 1.20 6.65
C TRP A 82 5.13 2.14 5.75
N ILE A 83 6.34 2.50 6.17
CA ILE A 83 7.22 3.35 5.37
C ILE A 83 8.64 2.79 5.35
N ASN A 84 9.40 3.21 4.34
CA ASN A 84 10.85 3.22 4.41
C ASN A 84 11.29 4.68 4.57
N ALA A 85 12.34 4.92 5.35
CA ALA A 85 12.84 6.28 5.57
C ALA A 85 14.36 6.35 5.50
N ILE A 86 14.85 7.47 4.95
CA ILE A 86 16.23 7.92 5.05
C ILE A 86 16.20 9.24 5.82
N PHE A 87 16.98 9.33 6.89
CA PHE A 87 16.97 10.45 7.81
C PHE A 87 18.36 10.76 8.36
N SER A 88 18.51 11.93 8.96
CA SER A 88 19.77 12.40 9.52
C SER A 88 20.24 11.48 10.66
N SER A 89 21.55 11.21 10.73
CA SER A 89 22.12 10.55 11.91
C SER A 89 22.25 11.47 13.12
N ARG A 90 21.95 12.77 12.99
CA ARG A 90 21.90 13.74 14.08
C ARG A 90 20.51 13.72 14.69
N MET A 91 20.40 13.11 15.87
CA MET A 91 19.14 12.92 16.59
C MET A 91 19.13 13.77 17.87
N THR A 92 17.94 14.18 18.32
CA THR A 92 17.75 14.83 19.61
C THR A 92 17.91 13.82 20.76
N ARG A 93 18.15 14.33 21.98
CA ARG A 93 18.17 13.52 23.22
C ARG A 93 16.80 13.42 23.89
N SER A 94 15.71 13.68 23.16
CA SER A 94 14.34 13.58 23.68
C SER A 94 13.86 12.14 23.73
N ILE A 95 12.69 11.91 24.36
CA ILE A 95 11.99 10.63 24.37
C ILE A 95 10.59 10.86 23.77
N PRO A 96 10.28 10.28 22.59
CA PRO A 96 11.19 9.57 21.71
C PRO A 96 12.27 10.51 21.11
N PRO A 97 13.42 9.96 20.66
CA PRO A 97 14.39 10.72 19.87
C PRO A 97 13.73 11.27 18.61
N GLN A 98 14.25 12.39 18.10
CA GLN A 98 13.74 13.01 16.87
C GLN A 98 14.87 13.22 15.86
N SER A 99 14.57 13.11 14.57
CA SER A 99 15.51 13.40 13.48
C SER A 99 14.82 13.97 12.25
N ASN A 100 15.54 14.76 11.45
CA ASN A 100 15.03 15.27 10.18
C ASN A 100 15.04 14.18 9.11
N ALA A 101 13.89 13.97 8.45
CA ALA A 101 13.77 13.06 7.33
C ALA A 101 14.28 13.70 6.02
N PHE A 102 15.09 12.94 5.28
CA PHE A 102 15.49 13.30 3.92
C PHE A 102 14.52 12.73 2.89
N MET A 103 14.11 11.48 3.10
CA MET A 103 13.23 10.77 2.18
C MET A 103 12.32 9.80 2.92
N ILE A 104 11.06 9.75 2.53
CA ILE A 104 10.06 8.79 2.99
C ILE A 104 9.46 8.13 1.76
N VAL A 105 9.54 6.80 1.71
CA VAL A 105 8.80 5.99 0.77
C VAL A 105 7.61 5.40 1.53
N VAL A 106 6.43 5.96 1.27
CA VAL A 106 5.19 5.37 1.77
C VAL A 106 5.05 4.03 1.08
N ARG A 107 5.16 2.95 1.86
CA ARG A 107 4.68 1.68 1.37
C ARG A 107 3.17 1.86 1.38
N SER A 108 2.56 1.83 0.20
CA SER A 108 1.16 1.47 0.16
C SER A 108 1.03 0.27 1.09
N ARG A 109 0.05 0.31 2.01
CA ARG A 109 -0.36 -0.86 2.82
C ARG A 109 -0.08 -2.06 1.94
N ILE A 110 0.70 -3.05 2.40
CA ILE A 110 0.80 -4.30 1.66
C ILE A 110 -0.65 -4.72 1.52
N GLN A 111 -1.27 -4.37 0.39
CA GLN A 111 -2.53 -4.90 -0.02
C GLN A 111 -2.04 -6.27 -0.36
N GLU A 112 -2.11 -7.16 0.61
CA GLU A 112 -2.12 -8.57 0.30
C GLU A 112 -3.17 -8.68 -0.80
N THR A 113 -2.66 -8.92 -2.00
CA THR A 113 -3.49 -8.98 -3.18
C THR A 113 -3.73 -10.43 -3.45
N SER A 114 -4.97 -10.78 -3.70
CA SER A 114 -5.31 -12.05 -4.32
C SER A 114 -5.37 -11.87 -5.83
N VAL A 115 -5.15 -12.96 -6.56
CA VAL A 115 -5.27 -12.99 -8.00
C VAL A 115 -6.37 -13.98 -8.36
N THR A 116 -7.40 -13.48 -9.03
CA THR A 116 -8.45 -14.31 -9.62
C THR A 116 -8.23 -14.36 -11.13
N THR A 117 -8.22 -15.55 -11.70
CA THR A 117 -8.17 -15.75 -13.15
C THR A 117 -9.40 -16.51 -13.59
N ASP A 118 -10.30 -15.85 -14.32
CA ASP A 118 -11.61 -16.40 -14.63
C ASP A 118 -12.27 -15.68 -15.82
N ARG A 119 -13.39 -16.21 -16.31
CA ARG A 119 -14.21 -15.59 -17.35
C ARG A 119 -15.07 -14.49 -16.77
N ILE A 120 -15.23 -13.41 -17.54
CA ILE A 120 -16.22 -12.38 -17.27
C ILE A 120 -17.62 -12.99 -17.46
N ALA A 121 -18.42 -13.01 -16.41
CA ALA A 121 -19.83 -13.36 -16.44
C ALA A 121 -20.68 -12.17 -16.95
N ASP A 122 -20.37 -10.96 -16.47
CA ASP A 122 -21.07 -9.73 -16.83
C ASP A 122 -20.23 -8.46 -16.54
N VAL A 123 -20.56 -7.34 -17.19
CA VAL A 123 -19.87 -6.05 -17.01
C VAL A 123 -20.91 -4.94 -16.85
N ASP A 124 -20.89 -4.28 -15.70
CA ASP A 124 -21.64 -3.05 -15.45
C ASP A 124 -20.66 -1.87 -15.46
N ALA A 125 -20.34 -1.42 -16.68
CA ALA A 125 -19.34 -0.39 -16.90
C ALA A 125 -19.76 0.98 -16.34
N CYS A 126 -21.07 1.27 -16.31
CA CYS A 126 -21.61 2.53 -15.81
C CYS A 126 -21.39 2.67 -14.29
N ASN A 127 -21.57 1.58 -13.54
CA ASN A 127 -21.36 1.56 -12.10
C ASN A 127 -19.95 1.08 -11.69
N GLY A 128 -19.10 0.74 -12.65
CA GLY A 128 -17.74 0.28 -12.40
C GLY A 128 -17.69 -1.10 -11.74
N PHE A 129 -18.52 -2.05 -12.18
CA PHE A 129 -18.49 -3.42 -11.70
C PHE A 129 -18.17 -4.43 -12.80
N ILE A 130 -17.43 -5.47 -12.43
CA ILE A 130 -17.20 -6.67 -13.25
C ILE A 130 -17.58 -7.89 -12.42
N TYR A 131 -18.24 -8.85 -13.06
CA TYR A 131 -18.56 -10.13 -12.47
C TYR A 131 -17.73 -11.19 -13.18
N THR A 132 -17.05 -12.04 -12.43
CA THR A 132 -16.44 -13.27 -12.96
C THR A 132 -17.19 -14.50 -12.47
N GLY A 133 -16.95 -15.65 -13.09
CA GLY A 133 -17.57 -16.92 -12.73
C GLY A 133 -18.57 -17.41 -13.77
N ASN A 134 -19.43 -18.35 -13.38
CA ASN A 134 -20.50 -18.83 -14.25
C ASN A 134 -21.69 -17.86 -14.22
N ARG A 135 -22.07 -17.33 -15.38
CA ARG A 135 -23.21 -16.42 -15.54
C ARG A 135 -24.53 -17.00 -15.02
N GLY A 136 -24.71 -18.33 -15.09
CA GLY A 136 -25.91 -19.02 -14.62
C GLY A 136 -25.91 -19.41 -13.14
N ASP A 137 -24.80 -19.23 -12.42
CA ASP A 137 -24.68 -19.59 -11.01
C ASP A 137 -24.03 -18.48 -10.20
N ILE A 138 -24.85 -17.72 -9.47
CA ILE A 138 -24.41 -16.58 -8.67
C ILE A 138 -23.43 -16.97 -7.55
N ASN A 139 -23.47 -18.23 -7.08
CA ASN A 139 -22.58 -18.70 -6.02
C ASN A 139 -21.15 -18.93 -6.52
N SER A 140 -20.99 -19.12 -7.83
CA SER A 140 -19.69 -19.20 -8.48
C SER A 140 -19.09 -17.82 -8.79
N GLN A 141 -19.85 -16.73 -8.58
CA GLN A 141 -19.44 -15.40 -9.02
C GLN A 141 -18.71 -14.61 -7.95
N ILE A 142 -17.82 -13.73 -8.40
CA ILE A 142 -17.23 -12.66 -7.60
C ILE A 142 -17.53 -11.35 -8.30
N ARG A 143 -18.01 -10.36 -7.54
CA ARG A 143 -18.18 -8.99 -8.04
C ARG A 143 -16.97 -8.13 -7.66
N PHE A 144 -16.33 -7.55 -8.66
CA PHE A 144 -15.23 -6.62 -8.49
C PHE A 144 -15.74 -5.19 -8.65
N SER A 145 -15.50 -4.33 -7.67
CA SER A 145 -15.55 -2.88 -7.85
C SER A 145 -14.29 -2.41 -8.54
N VAL A 146 -14.46 -1.61 -9.58
CA VAL A 146 -13.42 -1.15 -10.50
C VAL A 146 -13.40 0.38 -10.48
N PRO A 147 -12.70 1.00 -9.51
CA PRO A 147 -12.50 2.45 -9.49
C PRO A 147 -11.87 2.95 -10.80
N ASN A 148 -12.10 4.21 -11.15
CA ASN A 148 -11.53 4.86 -12.35
C ASN A 148 -9.99 4.84 -12.39
N THR A 149 -9.34 4.63 -11.25
CA THR A 149 -7.88 4.50 -11.14
C THR A 149 -7.36 3.09 -11.45
N THR A 150 -8.24 2.11 -11.68
CA THR A 150 -7.85 0.71 -11.92
C THR A 150 -7.30 0.57 -13.35
N PRO A 151 -6.02 0.24 -13.55
CA PRO A 151 -5.49 -0.03 -14.88
C PRO A 151 -6.12 -1.30 -15.46
N ILE A 152 -6.67 -1.18 -16.67
CA ILE A 152 -7.22 -2.28 -17.47
C ILE A 152 -6.40 -2.40 -18.75
N THR A 153 -5.94 -3.60 -19.05
CA THR A 153 -5.05 -3.87 -20.20
C THR A 153 -5.53 -5.02 -21.05
N ASP A 154 -5.25 -4.97 -22.35
CA ASP A 154 -5.46 -6.10 -23.26
C ASP A 154 -4.36 -7.18 -23.10
N ARG A 155 -4.44 -8.24 -23.91
CA ARG A 155 -3.45 -9.34 -23.92
C ARG A 155 -2.03 -8.86 -24.22
N ALA A 156 -1.88 -7.80 -25.01
CA ALA A 156 -0.60 -7.19 -25.36
C ALA A 156 -0.11 -6.17 -24.31
N GLY A 157 -0.87 -5.98 -23.22
CA GLY A 157 -0.55 -5.01 -22.17
C GLY A 157 -0.92 -3.57 -22.50
N ARG A 158 -1.65 -3.32 -23.61
CA ARG A 158 -2.08 -1.98 -24.00
C ARG A 158 -3.27 -1.53 -23.14
N PRO A 159 -3.30 -0.28 -22.66
CA PRO A 159 -4.44 0.22 -21.88
C PRO A 159 -5.74 0.18 -22.67
N ILE A 160 -6.81 -0.29 -22.03
CA ILE A 160 -8.19 -0.31 -22.58
C ILE A 160 -9.18 0.22 -21.54
N SER A 161 -10.40 0.53 -21.99
CA SER A 161 -11.49 0.96 -21.10
C SER A 161 -12.26 -0.24 -20.55
N ILE A 162 -12.90 -0.10 -19.38
CA ILE A 162 -13.88 -1.08 -18.86
C ILE A 162 -15.01 -1.33 -19.87
N HIS A 163 -15.38 -0.32 -20.66
CA HIS A 163 -16.37 -0.41 -21.73
C HIS A 163 -15.92 -1.30 -22.90
N SER A 164 -14.65 -1.70 -22.95
CA SER A 164 -14.12 -2.63 -23.95
C SER A 164 -14.19 -4.09 -23.49
N LEU A 165 -14.46 -4.33 -22.21
CA LEU A 165 -14.61 -5.67 -21.67
C LEU A 165 -15.97 -6.27 -22.06
N ARG A 166 -16.02 -7.58 -22.26
CA ARG A 166 -17.21 -8.32 -22.69
C ARG A 166 -17.35 -9.63 -21.93
N PRO A 167 -18.59 -10.09 -21.66
CA PRO A 167 -18.84 -11.43 -21.16
C PRO A 167 -18.13 -12.51 -22.00
N GLY A 168 -17.63 -13.54 -21.33
CA GLY A 168 -16.90 -14.67 -21.92
C GLY A 168 -15.40 -14.47 -22.07
N GLN A 169 -14.89 -13.23 -21.99
CA GLN A 169 -13.45 -12.97 -22.01
C GLN A 169 -12.77 -13.50 -20.74
N MET A 170 -11.59 -14.09 -20.89
CA MET A 170 -10.73 -14.45 -19.75
C MET A 170 -10.00 -13.21 -19.24
N VAL A 171 -10.01 -13.02 -17.92
CA VAL A 171 -9.29 -11.95 -17.25
C VAL A 171 -8.49 -12.49 -16.08
N ARG A 172 -7.33 -11.89 -15.87
CA ARG A 172 -6.59 -11.96 -14.61
C ARG A 172 -6.80 -10.66 -13.85
N ILE A 173 -7.39 -10.76 -12.66
CA ILE A 173 -7.71 -9.64 -11.78
C ILE A 173 -6.83 -9.74 -10.53
N THR A 174 -6.03 -8.72 -10.28
CA THR A 174 -5.38 -8.50 -8.99
C THR A 174 -6.30 -7.64 -8.14
N HIS A 175 -6.66 -8.09 -6.95
CA HIS A 175 -7.67 -7.45 -6.09
C HIS A 175 -7.31 -7.57 -4.60
N ALA A 176 -8.08 -6.92 -3.73
CA ALA A 176 -7.92 -7.04 -2.28
C ALA A 176 -8.06 -8.50 -1.81
N ASN A 177 -7.25 -8.94 -0.84
CA ASN A 177 -7.37 -10.26 -0.21
C ASN A 177 -8.59 -10.41 0.73
N PHE A 178 -9.43 -9.38 0.87
CA PHE A 178 -10.66 -9.43 1.64
C PHE A 178 -11.88 -9.24 0.73
N MET A 179 -13.01 -9.82 1.14
CA MET A 179 -14.28 -9.73 0.43
C MET A 179 -15.45 -9.52 1.39
N THR A 180 -16.58 -9.03 0.89
CA THR A 180 -17.83 -8.97 1.66
C THR A 180 -18.44 -10.37 1.83
N ALA A 181 -19.13 -10.59 2.95
CA ALA A 181 -19.90 -11.82 3.19
C ALA A 181 -21.25 -11.86 2.43
N SER A 182 -21.33 -11.23 1.25
CA SER A 182 -22.55 -11.21 0.41
C SER A 182 -22.53 -12.33 -0.64
N ILE A 183 -23.65 -12.52 -1.33
CA ILE A 183 -23.75 -13.40 -2.51
C ILE A 183 -24.14 -12.53 -3.72
N PRO A 184 -23.27 -12.38 -4.73
CA PRO A 184 -21.88 -12.85 -4.75
C PRO A 184 -21.01 -12.05 -3.76
N PRO A 185 -19.86 -12.61 -3.32
CA PRO A 185 -18.86 -11.85 -2.58
C PRO A 185 -18.33 -10.69 -3.42
N GLN A 186 -17.98 -9.59 -2.76
CA GLN A 186 -17.54 -8.37 -3.42
C GLN A 186 -16.16 -7.94 -2.93
N THR A 187 -15.31 -7.45 -3.84
CA THR A 187 -13.96 -6.96 -3.52
C THR A 187 -13.52 -5.84 -4.48
N THR A 188 -12.45 -5.13 -4.15
CA THR A 188 -11.92 -4.04 -4.99
C THR A 188 -10.82 -4.57 -5.90
N ALA A 189 -10.95 -4.33 -7.21
CA ALA A 189 -9.90 -4.62 -8.19
C ALA A 189 -8.82 -3.52 -8.17
N TYR A 190 -7.57 -3.96 -8.27
CA TYR A 190 -6.40 -3.08 -8.36
C TYR A 190 -5.75 -3.11 -9.75
N ARG A 191 -5.90 -4.21 -10.50
CA ARG A 191 -5.46 -4.32 -11.89
C ARG A 191 -6.25 -5.40 -12.61
N ILE A 192 -6.55 -5.16 -13.88
CA ILE A 192 -7.25 -6.12 -14.75
C ILE A 192 -6.46 -6.30 -16.05
N GLN A 193 -6.29 -7.54 -16.48
CA GLN A 193 -5.65 -7.87 -17.74
C GLN A 193 -6.44 -8.96 -18.47
N LEU A 194 -6.76 -8.73 -19.75
CA LEU A 194 -7.25 -9.79 -20.63
C LEU A 194 -6.14 -10.79 -20.91
N ILE A 195 -6.49 -12.08 -20.87
CA ILE A 195 -5.56 -13.18 -21.17
C ILE A 195 -6.08 -14.07 -22.30
#